data_AF-A0A383DAA5-F1
#
_entry.id   AF-A0A383DAA5-F1
#
_cell.length_a   1.000
_cell.length_b   1.000
_cell.length_c   1.000
_cell.angle_alpha   90.00
_cell.angle_beta   90.00
_cell.angle_gamma   90.00
#
_symmetry.space_group_name_H-M   'P 1'
#
loop_
_entity.id
_entity.type
_entity.pdbx_description
1 polymer ?
#
loop_
_entity_poly.entity_id
_entity_poly.type
_entity_poly.pdbx_seq_one_letter_code
_entity_poly.pdbx_strand_id
1 'polypeptide(L)'
;PHSPLAQDALDSFRLLVDRQLDRMVYVNDEVDLLDAPDGVSVGRLSAGTLLLREEHEGAWTLIRVPSDTTAGWVLDETLRPLSRTSGG
;
A
#
# COMPACT_ATOMS: atom_id res chain seq x y z
N PRO A 1 -26.23 -0.83 -29.16
CA PRO A 1 -25.76 -2.16 -28.70
C PRO A 1 -24.24 -2.13 -28.42
N HIS A 2 -23.87 -1.49 -27.30
CA HIS A 2 -22.54 -1.63 -26.70
C HIS A 2 -22.72 -2.61 -25.56
N SER A 3 -22.68 -3.85 -26.00
CA SER A 3 -23.03 -5.11 -25.37
C SER A 3 -22.10 -5.42 -24.19
N PRO A 4 -22.41 -6.39 -23.31
CA PRO A 4 -21.85 -6.67 -21.97
C PRO A 4 -20.35 -6.43 -21.71
N LEU A 5 -19.49 -6.54 -22.72
CA LEU A 5 -18.05 -6.31 -22.63
C LEU A 5 -17.66 -4.93 -22.07
N ALA A 6 -18.40 -3.87 -22.40
CA ALA A 6 -18.11 -2.54 -21.87
C ALA A 6 -18.44 -2.45 -20.37
N GLN A 7 -19.51 -3.13 -19.94
CA GLN A 7 -19.91 -3.22 -18.54
C GLN A 7 -18.92 -4.10 -17.74
N ASP A 8 -18.54 -5.25 -18.28
CA ASP A 8 -17.57 -6.16 -17.69
C ASP A 8 -16.18 -5.50 -17.52
N ALA A 9 -15.75 -4.71 -18.51
CA ALA A 9 -14.50 -3.95 -18.43
C ALA A 9 -14.54 -2.90 -17.32
N LEU A 10 -15.67 -2.18 -17.19
CA LEU A 10 -15.87 -1.20 -16.14
C LEU A 10 -15.88 -1.84 -14.74
N ASP A 11 -16.54 -2.97 -14.59
CA ASP A 11 -16.60 -3.69 -13.31
C ASP A 11 -15.25 -4.30 -12.93
N SER A 12 -14.50 -4.81 -13.91
CA SER A 12 -13.11 -5.24 -13.71
C SER A 12 -12.20 -4.09 -13.28
N PHE A 13 -12.34 -2.92 -13.91
CA PHE A 13 -11.58 -1.74 -13.52
C PHE A 13 -11.89 -1.30 -12.09
N ARG A 14 -13.16 -1.26 -11.70
CA ARG A 14 -13.58 -0.94 -10.32
C ARG A 14 -12.96 -1.90 -9.31
N LEU A 15 -13.06 -3.21 -9.57
CA LEU A 15 -12.46 -4.23 -8.71
C LEU A 15 -10.93 -4.08 -8.58
N LEU A 16 -10.24 -3.74 -9.68
CA LEU A 16 -8.80 -3.50 -9.66
C LEU A 16 -8.45 -2.26 -8.83
N VAL A 17 -9.18 -1.16 -9.00
CA VAL A 17 -8.97 0.06 -8.22
C VAL A 17 -9.27 -0.18 -6.75
N ASP A 18 -10.37 -0.84 -6.41
CA ASP A 18 -10.73 -1.14 -5.02
C ASP A 18 -9.65 -1.99 -4.35
N ARG A 19 -9.17 -3.05 -5.00
CA ARG A 19 -8.06 -3.88 -4.50
C ARG A 19 -6.77 -3.08 -4.33
N GLN A 20 -6.53 -2.13 -5.21
CA GLN A 20 -5.35 -1.27 -5.11
C GLN A 20 -5.46 -0.33 -3.92
N LEU A 21 -6.63 0.30 -3.71
CA LEU A 21 -6.91 1.19 -2.59
C LEU A 21 -6.85 0.45 -1.25
N ASP A 22 -7.33 -0.79 -1.19
CA ASP A 22 -7.28 -1.61 0.04
C ASP A 22 -5.85 -1.96 0.47
N ARG A 23 -4.90 -1.93 -0.47
CA ARG A 23 -3.47 -2.13 -0.19
C ARG A 23 -2.74 -0.83 0.16
N MET A 24 -3.38 0.32 -0.01
CA MET A 24 -2.77 1.61 0.30
C MET A 24 -2.79 1.87 1.79
N VAL A 25 -1.61 2.21 2.30
CA VAL A 25 -1.37 2.55 3.70
C VAL A 25 -0.49 3.78 3.77
N TYR A 26 -0.37 4.35 4.97
CA TYR A 26 0.61 5.40 5.25
C TYR A 26 1.30 5.12 6.58
N VAL A 27 2.49 5.70 6.75
CA VAL A 27 3.17 5.76 8.06
C VAL A 27 2.74 7.01 8.79
N ASN A 28 2.36 6.90 10.06
CA ASN A 28 1.96 8.07 10.85
C ASN A 28 3.16 8.90 11.32
N ASP A 29 4.31 8.24 11.48
CA ASP A 29 5.54 8.81 12.01
C ASP A 29 6.70 8.50 11.06
N GLU A 30 7.87 9.07 11.34
CA GLU A 30 9.09 8.74 10.60
C GLU A 30 9.54 7.31 10.93
N VAL A 31 9.78 6.49 9.90
CA VAL A 31 10.12 5.07 10.04
C VAL A 31 11.31 4.71 9.15
N ASP A 32 12.25 3.92 9.68
CA ASP A 32 13.34 3.38 8.88
C ASP A 32 12.84 2.24 7.98
N LEU A 33 13.24 2.26 6.72
CA LEU A 33 12.94 1.22 5.75
C LEU A 33 14.08 0.20 5.73
N LEU A 34 13.79 -1.08 5.94
CA LEU A 34 14.80 -2.14 6.04
C LEU A 34 14.90 -2.97 4.75
N ASP A 35 16.06 -3.57 4.50
CA ASP A 35 16.26 -4.52 3.38
C ASP A 35 15.64 -5.91 3.62
N ALA A 36 15.51 -6.30 4.89
CA ALA A 36 14.91 -7.56 5.35
C ALA A 36 14.21 -7.36 6.71
N PRO A 37 13.37 -8.31 7.15
CA PRO A 37 12.91 -8.38 8.54
C PRO A 37 14.09 -8.32 9.52
N ASP A 38 14.07 -7.36 10.47
CA ASP A 38 15.17 -7.09 11.40
C ASP A 38 16.53 -6.80 10.73
N GLY A 39 16.51 -6.39 9.45
CA GLY A 39 17.67 -6.11 8.63
C GLY A 39 18.29 -4.72 8.88
N VAL A 40 19.02 -4.23 7.89
CA VAL A 40 19.66 -2.91 7.94
C VAL A 40 18.80 -1.85 7.27
N SER A 41 18.84 -0.63 7.82
CA SER A 41 18.14 0.50 7.22
C SER A 41 18.77 0.85 5.86
N VAL A 42 17.94 0.83 4.82
CA VAL A 42 18.28 1.24 3.45
C VAL A 42 17.70 2.60 3.07
N GLY A 43 16.92 3.20 3.97
CA GLY A 43 16.30 4.49 3.76
C GLY A 43 15.36 4.84 4.90
N ARG A 44 14.63 5.93 4.71
CA ARG A 44 13.72 6.46 5.71
C ARG A 44 12.46 7.01 5.05
N LEU A 45 11.33 6.70 5.64
CA LEU A 45 10.02 7.16 5.22
C LEU A 45 9.59 8.30 6.12
N SER A 46 9.19 9.41 5.51
CA SER A 46 8.62 10.53 6.25
C SER A 46 7.18 10.22 6.69
N ALA A 47 6.76 10.77 7.81
CA ALA A 47 5.37 10.75 8.24
C ALA A 47 4.42 11.20 7.12
N GLY A 48 3.29 10.51 6.96
CA GLY A 48 2.30 10.75 5.91
C GLY A 48 2.66 10.19 4.53
N THR A 49 3.81 9.54 4.37
CA THR A 49 4.16 8.92 3.08
C THR A 49 3.16 7.81 2.73
N LEU A 50 2.61 7.88 1.52
CA LEU A 50 1.73 6.86 0.96
C LEU A 50 2.52 5.68 0.42
N LEU A 51 2.08 4.48 0.78
CA LEU A 51 2.76 3.22 0.52
C LEU A 51 1.74 2.18 0.04
N LEU A 52 2.25 1.14 -0.61
CA LEU A 52 1.50 -0.06 -0.96
C LEU A 52 2.02 -1.25 -0.17
N ARG A 53 1.13 -1.99 0.50
CA ARG A 53 1.46 -3.29 1.07
C ARG A 53 1.62 -4.33 -0.03
N GLU A 54 2.72 -5.06 -0.03
CA GLU A 54 2.99 -6.14 -0.98
C GLU A 54 2.95 -7.52 -0.32
N GLU A 55 3.65 -7.70 0.79
CA GLU A 55 3.76 -8.98 1.49
C GLU A 55 3.78 -8.78 3.01
N HIS A 56 3.42 -9.81 3.76
CA HIS A 56 3.41 -9.81 5.22
C HIS A 56 4.12 -11.06 5.76
N GLU A 57 5.09 -10.86 6.66
CA GLU A 57 5.90 -11.90 7.29
C GLU A 57 6.04 -11.63 8.80
N GLY A 58 5.28 -12.36 9.62
CA GLY A 58 5.31 -12.17 11.07
C GLY A 58 4.82 -10.79 11.49
N ALA A 59 5.70 -9.97 12.06
CA ALA A 59 5.38 -8.57 12.43
C ALA A 59 5.74 -7.57 11.31
N TRP A 60 6.32 -8.05 10.22
CA TRP A 60 6.89 -7.23 9.16
C TRP A 60 5.99 -7.19 7.94
N THR A 61 5.97 -6.05 7.27
CA THR A 61 5.24 -5.85 6.03
C THR A 61 6.19 -5.26 5.00
N LEU A 62 6.30 -5.94 3.85
CA LEU A 62 6.98 -5.41 2.69
C LEU A 62 6.11 -4.33 2.08
N ILE A 63 6.65 -3.13 1.98
CA ILE A 63 6.00 -1.98 1.37
C ILE A 63 6.72 -1.57 0.08
N ARG A 64 5.99 -0.88 -0.78
CA ARG A 64 6.55 -0.15 -1.92
C ARG A 64 6.06 1.29 -1.95
N VAL A 65 6.96 2.22 -2.21
CA VAL A 65 6.66 3.62 -2.49
C VAL A 65 6.15 3.72 -3.94
N PRO A 66 4.90 4.17 -4.18
CA PRO A 66 4.34 4.20 -5.54
C PRO A 66 5.06 5.15 -6.50
N SER A 67 5.66 6.23 -5.97
CA SER A 67 6.24 7.33 -6.78
C SER A 67 7.66 7.07 -7.30
N ASP A 68 8.44 6.18 -6.68
CA ASP A 68 9.89 6.03 -6.98
C ASP A 68 10.39 4.58 -6.86
N THR A 69 9.51 3.58 -6.91
CA THR A 69 9.88 2.14 -6.91
C THR A 69 10.63 1.61 -5.69
N THR A 70 10.97 2.45 -4.71
CA THR A 70 11.61 2.02 -3.45
C THR A 70 10.74 1.00 -2.74
N ALA A 71 11.34 -0.11 -2.31
CA ALA A 71 10.68 -1.16 -1.55
C ALA A 71 11.54 -1.55 -0.35
N GLY A 72 10.88 -2.06 0.68
CA GLY A 72 11.55 -2.55 1.88
C GLY A 72 10.58 -2.89 2.99
N TRP A 73 11.13 -3.33 4.11
CA TRP A 73 10.38 -3.87 5.23
C TRP A 73 10.20 -2.82 6.33
N VAL A 74 9.01 -2.79 6.89
CA VAL A 74 8.67 -2.01 8.09
C VAL A 74 7.81 -2.85 9.02
N LEU A 75 7.76 -2.48 10.30
CA LEU A 75 6.85 -3.12 11.25
C LEU A 75 5.39 -2.77 10.91
N ASP A 76 4.51 -3.77 10.86
CA ASP A 76 3.12 -3.56 10.46
C ASP A 76 2.37 -2.59 11.38
N GLU A 77 2.73 -2.56 12.67
CA GLU A 77 2.14 -1.65 13.65
C GLU A 77 2.41 -0.16 13.37
N THR A 78 3.38 0.17 12.51
CA THR A 78 3.66 1.54 12.08
C THR A 78 2.76 1.99 10.94
N LEU A 79 2.11 1.04 10.27
CA LEU A 79 1.25 1.29 9.12
C LEU A 79 -0.17 1.62 9.55
N ARG A 80 -0.79 2.55 8.83
CA ARG A 80 -2.18 2.91 9.01
C ARG A 80 -2.94 2.72 7.69
N PRO A 81 -4.10 2.05 7.70
CA PRO A 81 -4.93 1.94 6.52
C PRO A 81 -5.44 3.33 6.13
N LEU A 82 -5.59 3.57 4.83
CA LEU A 82 -6.39 4.72 4.39
C LEU A 82 -7.84 4.45 4.78
N SER A 83 -8.34 5.16 5.78
CA SER A 83 -9.77 5.17 6.03
C SER A 83 -10.46 5.75 4.80
N ARG A 84 -11.28 4.95 4.12
CA ARG A 84 -12.27 5.50 3.20
C ARG A 84 -13.17 6.40 4.05
N THR A 85 -13.15 7.71 3.84
CA THR A 85 -14.22 8.54 4.38
C THR A 85 -15.50 7.99 3.78
N SER A 86 -16.32 7.34 4.62
CA SER A 86 -17.70 7.03 4.27
C SER A 86 -18.41 8.38 4.09
N GLY A 87 -18.38 8.91 2.87
CA GLY A 87 -19.26 9.99 2.46
C GLY A 87 -20.68 9.47 2.53
N GLY A 88 -21.47 10.02 3.46
CA GLY A 88 -22.91 9.76 3.58
C GLY A 88 -23.71 10.39 2.46
#